data_AF-A0A1D2U0N7-F1
#
_entry.id   AF-A0A1D2U0N7-F1
#
_cell.length_a   1.000
_cell.length_b   1.000
_cell.length_c   1.000
_cell.angle_alpha   90.00
_cell.angle_beta   90.00
_cell.angle_gamma   90.00
#
_symmetry.space_group_name_H-M   'P 1'
#
loop_
_entity.id
_entity.type
_entity.pdbx_description
1 polymer ?
#
loop_
_entity_poly.entity_id
_entity_poly.type
_entity_poly.pdbx_seq_one_letter_code
_entity_poly.pdbx_strand_id
1 'polypeptide(L)'
;MNSRIYSSILISIPLLAVWGCSTVPSVRGQAAKAPPVVVAPTIAPSAIKPPAPVPAPAELSRAPITQGERPATSATFVSAAQQETIALRANLSHLAYNSTTSTQLLLKVQFSSPDKRPPNRPPLNLALVLDRSSSMGADMKFSHAIGAARAVIENLTERDTVSMVAFNERSLVLSPAGRVVNKPFLFQRLSEVSPDGITDLSAGLLEGIAQISSQNAEGQVKHVLLLTDGQANTGVTDPAALSKIAETAHAKGIGVSTLGCGTDFNEKLLTDLATAGGGRYTYVKSSEQLPAAFREELRGLLEVVAQNVRLKIFVKQGGAISKVYGQPWPQLLPTFELPIGNLRAGERGFVMLALKPADFKPRAAIEVVAKLTYDSPETSERITRAVSAHADFSAGAGTIEANEEVTLCAAVMDAMDLAAEALQDFDLDRYAKARASFDQWHGRVRQYALTHHNQDLLNEAFLLKHFMEELQAIRGPDAPPLLSDTRGQIEKQSDYQNYQLLHHQVTQAK
;
A
#
# COMPACT_ATOMS: atom_id res chain seq x y z
N MET A 1 2.31 -12.69 -23.15
CA MET A 1 3.41 -12.23 -22.29
C MET A 1 3.05 -10.83 -21.81
N ASN A 2 2.68 -10.69 -20.53
CA ASN A 2 2.92 -9.52 -19.67
C ASN A 2 2.03 -9.61 -18.41
N SER A 3 2.69 -9.97 -17.31
CA SER A 3 2.63 -9.39 -15.97
C SER A 3 1.31 -8.69 -15.57
N ARG A 4 0.48 -9.35 -14.75
CA ARG A 4 -0.63 -8.70 -14.02
C ARG A 4 -0.43 -8.87 -12.52
N ILE A 5 -0.05 -7.81 -11.85
CA ILE A 5 0.01 -7.77 -10.39
C ILE A 5 -1.44 -7.70 -9.87
N TYR A 6 -1.82 -8.51 -8.87
CA TYR A 6 -3.06 -8.41 -8.09
C TYR A 6 -3.12 -7.13 -7.23
N SER A 7 -2.94 -5.99 -7.88
CA SER A 7 -3.39 -4.70 -7.38
C SER A 7 -4.61 -4.21 -8.17
N SER A 8 -4.91 -4.77 -9.35
CA SER A 8 -5.91 -4.23 -10.27
C SER A 8 -7.33 -4.80 -10.10
N ILE A 9 -7.54 -5.76 -9.20
CA ILE A 9 -8.88 -6.25 -8.86
C ILE A 9 -9.24 -5.86 -7.40
N LEU A 10 -8.27 -5.46 -6.57
CA LEU A 10 -8.41 -5.29 -5.13
C LEU A 10 -8.50 -3.85 -4.59
N ILE A 11 -8.53 -2.82 -5.45
CA ILE A 11 -8.67 -1.42 -4.99
C ILE A 11 -9.64 -0.65 -5.88
N SER A 12 -10.87 -1.13 -5.95
CA SER A 12 -12.04 -0.31 -6.24
C SER A 12 -13.15 -0.83 -5.29
N ILE A 13 -13.82 0.07 -4.57
CA ILE A 13 -14.76 -0.11 -3.43
C ILE A 13 -14.09 -0.07 -2.03
N PRO A 14 -14.59 0.78 -1.10
CA PRO A 14 -13.77 1.73 -0.36
C PRO A 14 -13.15 1.17 0.92
N LEU A 15 -11.95 1.65 1.26
CA LEU A 15 -11.40 1.64 2.61
C LEU A 15 -12.30 2.48 3.52
N LEU A 16 -13.32 1.84 4.09
CA LEU A 16 -14.11 2.35 5.21
C LEU A 16 -14.05 1.31 6.35
N ALA A 17 -12.84 0.91 6.75
CA ALA A 17 -12.64 0.06 7.93
C ALA A 17 -11.20 0.06 8.48
N VAL A 18 -10.47 1.19 8.47
CA VAL A 18 -9.29 1.39 9.36
C VAL A 18 -9.29 2.83 9.86
N TRP A 19 -10.35 3.24 10.57
CA TRP A 19 -10.36 4.52 11.28
C TRP A 19 -10.79 4.25 12.72
N GLY A 20 -9.82 4.26 13.63
CA GLY A 20 -10.06 4.28 15.07
C GLY A 20 -10.81 5.57 15.42
N CYS A 21 -12.07 5.41 15.82
CA CYS A 21 -12.90 6.48 16.34
C CYS A 21 -12.25 7.05 17.61
N SER A 22 -11.67 8.24 17.50
CA SER A 22 -11.21 9.03 18.64
C SER A 22 -12.15 10.21 18.80
N THR A 23 -12.90 10.20 19.91
CA THR A 23 -13.64 11.32 20.54
C THR A 23 -14.82 11.91 19.76
N VAL A 24 -16.03 11.52 20.18
CA VAL A 24 -17.26 12.30 19.98
C VAL A 24 -17.35 13.35 21.11
N PRO A 25 -17.50 14.66 20.82
CA PRO A 25 -17.90 15.63 21.82
C PRO A 25 -19.43 15.58 22.01
N SER A 26 -19.89 15.32 23.23
CA SER A 26 -21.31 15.35 23.56
C SER A 26 -21.82 16.80 23.56
N VAL A 27 -22.69 17.14 22.61
CA VAL A 27 -23.54 18.35 22.69
C VAL A 27 -24.90 17.90 23.23
N ARG A 28 -25.20 18.24 24.49
CA ARG A 28 -26.52 18.07 25.10
C ARG A 28 -27.36 19.32 24.84
N GLY A 29 -28.50 19.11 24.18
CA GLY A 29 -29.57 20.10 24.05
C GLY A 29 -30.31 20.35 25.37
N GLN A 30 -30.80 21.58 25.50
CA GLN A 30 -31.55 22.14 26.61
C GLN A 30 -32.95 21.52 26.77
N ALA A 31 -33.35 21.25 28.02
CA ALA A 31 -34.74 21.35 28.48
C ALA A 31 -34.75 21.67 29.98
N ALA A 32 -35.69 22.53 30.38
CA ALA A 32 -35.68 23.30 31.62
C ALA A 32 -36.56 22.74 32.76
N LYS A 33 -36.29 23.29 33.96
CA LYS A 33 -37.09 23.46 35.20
C LYS A 33 -36.95 22.43 36.37
N ALA A 34 -36.58 23.02 37.51
CA ALA A 34 -36.28 22.52 38.87
C ALA A 34 -37.55 22.49 39.79
N PRO A 35 -37.53 22.46 41.16
CA PRO A 35 -36.46 22.30 42.19
C PRO A 35 -36.90 21.38 43.38
N PRO A 36 -36.42 21.55 44.64
CA PRO A 36 -35.07 21.53 45.22
C PRO A 36 -34.89 20.34 46.21
N VAL A 37 -33.74 20.22 46.90
CA VAL A 37 -33.63 20.12 48.38
C VAL A 37 -32.25 19.60 48.87
N VAL A 38 -31.63 20.45 49.71
CA VAL A 38 -30.69 20.24 50.84
C VAL A 38 -29.19 20.01 50.61
N VAL A 39 -28.42 20.78 51.39
CA VAL A 39 -26.98 21.00 51.40
C VAL A 39 -26.37 20.54 52.75
N ALA A 40 -25.14 20.00 52.65
CA ALA A 40 -24.02 19.91 53.63
C ALA A 40 -24.03 18.79 54.72
N PRO A 41 -22.85 18.45 55.34
CA PRO A 41 -21.46 18.88 55.09
C PRO A 41 -20.38 17.76 54.95
N THR A 42 -19.26 18.17 54.34
CA THR A 42 -17.82 17.93 54.64
C THR A 42 -17.40 16.81 55.61
N ILE A 43 -16.55 15.88 55.15
CA ILE A 43 -15.38 15.34 55.89
C ILE A 43 -14.26 14.95 54.89
N ALA A 44 -13.05 15.48 55.07
CA ALA A 44 -11.79 14.97 54.48
C ALA A 44 -11.07 14.06 55.50
N PRO A 45 -10.24 13.08 55.06
CA PRO A 45 -8.81 13.25 55.35
C PRO A 45 -7.81 12.60 54.36
N SER A 46 -6.60 13.20 54.41
CA SER A 46 -5.25 12.65 54.31
C SER A 46 -4.72 11.95 53.06
N ALA A 47 -3.78 12.67 52.44
CA ALA A 47 -2.75 12.20 51.53
C ALA A 47 -1.74 11.26 52.23
N ILE A 48 -1.36 10.18 51.54
CA ILE A 48 -0.19 9.35 51.87
C ILE A 48 0.82 9.50 50.72
N LYS A 49 2.03 9.92 51.10
CA LYS A 49 3.21 10.14 50.25
C LYS A 49 3.97 8.81 50.05
N PRO A 50 4.47 8.49 48.84
CA PRO A 50 5.31 7.30 48.62
C PRO A 50 6.77 7.51 49.10
N PRO A 51 7.47 6.46 49.56
CA PRO A 51 8.80 6.56 50.14
C PRO A 51 9.93 6.61 49.09
N ALA A 52 11.05 7.22 49.50
CA ALA A 52 12.27 7.45 48.73
C ALA A 52 13.18 6.20 48.61
N PRO A 53 14.06 6.12 47.59
CA PRO A 53 14.92 4.96 47.35
C PRO A 53 16.17 4.92 48.25
N VAL A 54 16.60 3.68 48.55
CA VAL A 54 17.74 3.30 49.42
C VAL A 54 19.09 3.44 48.67
N PRO A 55 20.19 3.87 49.31
CA PRO A 55 21.50 4.04 48.67
C PRO A 55 22.36 2.75 48.68
N ALA A 56 23.26 2.64 47.70
CA ALA A 56 24.24 1.56 47.55
C ALA A 56 25.45 1.73 48.50
N PRO A 57 26.10 0.64 48.96
CA PRO A 57 27.31 0.72 49.78
C PRO A 57 28.61 0.77 48.96
N ALA A 58 29.63 1.34 49.61
CA ALA A 58 30.88 1.88 49.08
C ALA A 58 32.02 0.88 48.84
N GLU A 59 32.98 1.33 48.03
CA GLU A 59 34.25 0.72 47.64
C GLU A 59 35.22 0.45 48.80
N LEU A 60 36.02 -0.61 48.66
CA LEU A 60 37.28 -0.81 49.39
C LEU A 60 38.45 -0.88 48.38
N SER A 61 39.39 0.04 48.59
CA SER A 61 40.64 0.24 47.85
C SER A 61 41.75 -0.73 48.28
N ARG A 62 42.47 -1.32 47.32
CA ARG A 62 43.90 -1.69 47.39
C ARG A 62 44.54 -1.69 45.98
N ALA A 63 45.72 -1.09 45.88
CA ALA A 63 46.53 -0.88 44.66
C ALA A 63 47.67 -1.94 44.53
N PRO A 64 48.70 -1.79 43.65
CA PRO A 64 48.75 -2.33 42.28
C PRO A 64 50.02 -3.17 41.96
N ILE A 65 50.00 -4.14 41.03
CA ILE A 65 51.24 -4.69 40.41
C ILE A 65 51.03 -5.08 38.92
N THR A 66 51.64 -4.27 38.06
CA THR A 66 52.26 -4.41 36.72
C THR A 66 51.94 -5.51 35.69
N GLN A 67 51.79 -4.99 34.45
CA GLN A 67 52.43 -5.35 33.16
C GLN A 67 51.65 -6.19 32.12
N GLY A 68 51.53 -5.60 30.91
CA GLY A 68 51.22 -6.30 29.65
C GLY A 68 50.45 -5.44 28.65
N GLU A 69 51.16 -4.81 27.71
CA GLU A 69 50.67 -3.92 26.65
C GLU A 69 49.68 -4.59 25.65
N ARG A 70 48.65 -3.83 25.23
CA ARG A 70 48.25 -3.60 23.82
C ARG A 70 47.13 -2.55 23.73
N PRO A 71 47.04 -1.75 22.66
CA PRO A 71 46.19 -0.58 22.60
C PRO A 71 44.73 -0.98 22.34
N ALA A 72 43.85 -0.73 23.30
CA ALA A 72 42.41 -0.69 23.04
C ALA A 72 42.05 0.75 22.69
N THR A 73 41.86 1.01 21.40
CA THR A 73 41.23 2.23 20.91
C THR A 73 39.85 2.34 21.55
N SER A 74 39.69 3.31 22.43
CA SER A 74 38.45 3.60 23.14
C SER A 74 37.36 3.99 22.14
N ALA A 75 36.52 3.03 21.76
CA ALA A 75 35.26 3.32 21.09
C ALA A 75 34.31 3.86 22.16
N THR A 76 34.08 5.16 22.13
CA THR A 76 33.03 5.84 22.88
C THR A 76 31.70 5.21 22.46
N PHE A 77 31.10 4.39 23.34
CA PHE A 77 29.73 3.92 23.15
C PHE A 77 28.79 5.10 23.37
N VAL A 78 28.55 5.86 22.30
CA VAL A 78 27.31 6.61 22.18
C VAL A 78 26.21 5.56 22.04
N SER A 79 25.35 5.46 23.07
CA SER A 79 24.12 4.67 23.00
C SER A 79 23.29 5.19 21.82
N ALA A 80 23.40 4.50 20.68
CA ALA A 80 22.47 4.68 19.60
C ALA A 80 21.09 4.29 20.13
N ALA A 81 20.17 5.25 20.12
CA ALA A 81 18.75 4.96 20.31
C ALA A 81 18.41 3.73 19.47
N GLN A 82 17.85 2.71 20.11
CA GLN A 82 17.51 1.44 19.51
C GLN A 82 16.37 1.70 18.50
N GLN A 83 16.75 2.08 17.28
CA GLN A 83 15.82 2.41 16.20
C GLN A 83 15.00 1.15 15.87
N GLU A 84 13.69 1.24 16.05
CA GLU A 84 12.75 0.23 15.57
C GLU A 84 12.91 0.18 14.04
N THR A 85 13.56 -0.87 13.52
CA THR A 85 13.75 -1.08 12.08
C THR A 85 12.57 -1.84 11.48
N ILE A 86 12.43 -1.84 10.15
CA ILE A 86 11.42 -2.65 9.46
C ILE A 86 11.60 -4.13 9.86
N ALA A 87 10.54 -4.73 10.40
CA ALA A 87 10.52 -6.15 10.71
C ALA A 87 10.25 -6.96 9.45
N LEU A 88 10.90 -8.11 9.33
CA LEU A 88 10.72 -9.08 8.24
C LEU A 88 10.54 -10.46 8.85
N ARG A 89 9.53 -11.21 8.40
CA ARG A 89 9.20 -12.57 8.87
C ARG A 89 8.90 -13.47 7.68
N ALA A 90 9.21 -14.75 7.80
CA ALA A 90 8.94 -15.76 6.78
C ALA A 90 8.41 -17.02 7.46
N ASN A 91 7.18 -17.40 7.16
CA ASN A 91 6.48 -18.53 7.78
C ASN A 91 6.06 -19.54 6.70
N LEU A 92 6.39 -20.82 6.92
CA LEU A 92 5.95 -21.92 6.05
C LEU A 92 4.63 -22.51 6.55
N SER A 93 3.83 -23.08 5.64
CA SER A 93 2.64 -23.85 6.02
C SER A 93 2.99 -25.11 6.79
N HIS A 94 4.16 -25.70 6.53
CA HIS A 94 4.62 -26.89 7.23
C HIS A 94 6.14 -26.83 7.38
N LEU A 95 6.67 -27.33 8.50
CA LEU A 95 8.11 -27.49 8.72
C LEU A 95 8.66 -28.80 8.14
N ALA A 96 7.77 -29.69 7.67
CA ALA A 96 8.14 -30.90 6.97
C ALA A 96 7.27 -31.09 5.71
N TYR A 97 7.78 -31.83 4.72
CA TYR A 97 7.05 -32.16 3.50
C TYR A 97 7.25 -33.62 3.10
N ASN A 98 6.34 -34.18 2.31
CA ASN A 98 6.39 -35.58 1.87
C ASN A 98 5.77 -35.76 0.47
N SER A 99 5.88 -36.96 -0.10
CA SER A 99 5.40 -37.25 -1.46
C SER A 99 3.89 -37.50 -1.56
N THR A 100 3.15 -37.54 -0.45
CA THR A 100 1.78 -38.07 -0.42
C THR A 100 0.75 -37.03 0.01
N THR A 101 1.00 -36.32 1.11
CA THR A 101 0.08 -35.35 1.71
C THR A 101 0.51 -33.90 1.51
N SER A 102 1.83 -33.64 1.46
CA SER A 102 2.37 -32.28 1.42
C SER A 102 3.44 -32.16 0.33
N THR A 103 3.01 -32.26 -0.93
CA THR A 103 3.88 -32.18 -2.12
C THR A 103 4.27 -30.75 -2.49
N GLN A 104 3.63 -29.77 -1.87
CA GLN A 104 3.94 -28.35 -1.98
C GLN A 104 3.96 -27.71 -0.58
N LEU A 105 4.75 -26.65 -0.46
CA LEU A 105 4.81 -25.82 0.74
C LEU A 105 4.33 -24.42 0.42
N LEU A 106 3.64 -23.78 1.34
CA LEU A 106 3.22 -22.38 1.21
C LEU A 106 4.15 -21.53 2.07
N LEU A 107 4.51 -20.36 1.59
CA LEU A 107 5.40 -19.42 2.24
C LEU A 107 4.75 -18.05 2.32
N LYS A 108 4.54 -17.55 3.53
CA LYS A 108 4.10 -16.18 3.81
C LYS A 108 5.30 -15.36 4.28
N VAL A 109 5.71 -14.36 3.48
CA VAL A 109 6.75 -13.40 3.84
C VAL A 109 6.09 -12.08 4.21
N GLN A 110 6.20 -11.66 5.47
CA GLN A 110 5.58 -10.45 5.99
C GLN A 110 6.63 -9.38 6.31
N PHE A 111 6.30 -8.13 6.06
CA PHE A 111 7.09 -6.98 6.49
C PHE A 111 6.20 -5.98 7.22
N SER A 112 6.74 -5.31 8.23
CA SER A 112 6.03 -4.26 8.97
C SER A 112 6.98 -3.15 9.38
N SER A 113 6.58 -1.93 9.12
CA SER A 113 7.24 -0.74 9.65
C SER A 113 6.84 -0.48 11.12
N PRO A 114 7.65 0.29 11.85
CA PRO A 114 7.26 0.79 13.18
C PRO A 114 6.02 1.67 13.11
N ASP A 115 5.13 1.58 14.12
CA ASP A 115 3.93 2.42 14.20
C ASP A 115 4.25 3.89 14.52
N LYS A 116 5.43 4.17 15.07
CA LYS A 116 5.84 5.53 15.44
C LYS A 116 6.33 6.31 14.25
N ARG A 117 5.79 7.51 14.08
CA ARG A 117 6.30 8.52 13.16
C ARG A 117 7.73 8.92 13.53
N PRO A 118 8.64 9.08 12.55
CA PRO A 118 9.99 9.56 12.83
C PRO A 118 9.92 10.96 13.45
N PRO A 119 10.66 11.23 14.54
CA PRO A 119 10.62 12.52 15.24
C PRO A 119 11.13 13.66 14.35
N ASN A 120 11.99 13.36 13.37
CA ASN A 120 12.44 14.29 12.36
C ASN A 120 12.19 13.69 10.97
N ARG A 121 11.09 14.07 10.33
CA ARG A 121 10.77 13.56 8.99
C ARG A 121 11.82 14.01 7.97
N PRO A 122 12.10 13.19 6.94
CA PRO A 122 12.89 13.62 5.81
C PRO A 122 12.23 14.84 5.12
N PRO A 123 13.02 15.77 4.55
CA PRO A 123 12.46 16.80 3.70
C PRO A 123 11.79 16.19 2.46
N LEU A 124 10.72 16.81 2.00
CA LEU A 124 9.96 16.38 0.83
C LEU A 124 10.36 17.22 -0.39
N ASN A 125 10.57 16.59 -1.53
CA ASN A 125 10.62 17.22 -2.85
C ASN A 125 9.39 16.76 -3.63
N LEU A 126 8.40 17.64 -3.75
CA LEU A 126 7.06 17.33 -4.26
C LEU A 126 6.78 18.06 -5.56
N ALA A 127 6.39 17.34 -6.60
CA ALA A 127 5.82 17.90 -7.81
C ALA A 127 4.30 17.72 -7.76
N LEU A 128 3.58 18.84 -7.65
CA LEU A 128 2.13 18.89 -7.80
C LEU A 128 1.81 19.04 -9.29
N VAL A 129 1.25 17.99 -9.89
CA VAL A 129 0.89 17.96 -11.31
C VAL A 129 -0.63 17.93 -11.42
N LEU A 130 -1.21 19.03 -11.87
CA LEU A 130 -2.65 19.27 -11.88
C LEU A 130 -3.18 19.25 -13.31
N ASP A 131 -4.14 18.37 -13.59
CA ASP A 131 -4.92 18.42 -14.82
C ASP A 131 -5.76 19.70 -14.82
N ARG A 132 -5.66 20.45 -15.91
CA ARG A 132 -6.48 21.63 -16.20
C ARG A 132 -7.22 21.48 -17.52
N SER A 133 -7.51 20.27 -17.97
CA SER A 133 -8.35 20.02 -19.14
C SER A 133 -9.78 20.51 -18.93
N SER A 134 -10.54 20.65 -20.00
CA SER A 134 -11.90 21.19 -19.97
C SER A 134 -12.85 20.38 -19.06
N SER A 135 -12.63 19.06 -18.91
CA SER A 135 -13.43 18.19 -18.02
C SER A 135 -13.31 18.59 -16.55
N MET A 136 -12.15 19.09 -16.12
CA MET A 136 -11.93 19.58 -14.76
C MET A 136 -12.77 20.82 -14.44
N GLY A 137 -13.33 21.50 -15.44
CA GLY A 137 -14.26 22.62 -15.25
C GLY A 137 -15.63 22.23 -14.71
N ALA A 138 -16.03 20.95 -14.85
CA ALA A 138 -17.30 20.46 -14.34
C ALA A 138 -17.29 20.29 -12.81
N ASP A 139 -18.46 20.42 -12.17
CA ASP A 139 -18.72 20.08 -10.75
C ASP A 139 -17.68 20.62 -9.76
N MET A 140 -17.16 21.82 -10.02
CA MET A 140 -16.13 22.47 -9.21
C MET A 140 -14.86 21.62 -9.00
N LYS A 141 -14.61 20.59 -9.83
CA LYS A 141 -13.46 19.67 -9.70
C LYS A 141 -12.14 20.44 -9.65
N PHE A 142 -11.93 21.35 -10.59
CA PHE A 142 -10.74 22.18 -10.62
C PHE A 142 -10.62 23.11 -9.39
N SER A 143 -11.72 23.71 -8.95
CA SER A 143 -11.73 24.54 -7.74
C SER A 143 -11.33 23.74 -6.50
N HIS A 144 -11.83 22.51 -6.36
CA HIS A 144 -11.45 21.61 -5.29
C HIS A 144 -10.00 21.09 -5.42
N ALA A 145 -9.53 20.85 -6.65
CA ALA A 145 -8.13 20.52 -6.95
C ALA A 145 -7.18 21.63 -6.49
N ILE A 146 -7.49 22.89 -6.82
CA ILE A 146 -6.73 24.06 -6.37
C ILE A 146 -6.80 24.18 -4.84
N GLY A 147 -7.98 24.02 -4.24
CA GLY A 147 -8.12 24.01 -2.78
C GLY A 147 -7.26 22.93 -2.10
N ALA A 148 -7.21 21.73 -2.69
CA ALA A 148 -6.39 20.63 -2.22
C ALA A 148 -4.89 20.93 -2.36
N ALA A 149 -4.45 21.45 -3.51
CA ALA A 149 -3.07 21.87 -3.74
C ALA A 149 -2.62 22.97 -2.75
N ARG A 150 -3.50 23.93 -2.44
CA ARG A 150 -3.25 24.96 -1.41
C ARG A 150 -3.06 24.32 -0.04
N ALA A 151 -3.97 23.42 0.36
CA ALA A 151 -3.86 22.71 1.64
C ALA A 151 -2.55 21.90 1.74
N VAL A 152 -2.07 21.34 0.64
CA VAL A 152 -0.75 20.68 0.61
C VAL A 152 0.36 21.68 0.92
N ILE A 153 0.43 22.79 0.17
CA ILE A 153 1.46 23.82 0.35
C ILE A 153 1.44 24.40 1.77
N GLU A 154 0.27 24.54 2.38
CA GLU A 154 0.13 24.97 3.77
C GLU A 154 0.85 24.04 4.76
N ASN A 155 0.84 22.73 4.51
CA ASN A 155 1.47 21.72 5.36
C ASN A 155 2.99 21.52 5.06
N LEU A 156 3.51 22.11 3.99
CA LEU A 156 4.94 22.11 3.70
C LEU A 156 5.70 23.14 4.56
N THR A 157 6.96 22.84 4.81
CA THR A 157 7.90 23.66 5.60
C THR A 157 9.01 24.20 4.69
N GLU A 158 9.82 25.13 5.17
CA GLU A 158 10.94 25.70 4.42
C GLU A 158 12.05 24.67 4.09
N ARG A 159 12.03 23.49 4.73
CA ARG A 159 12.93 22.37 4.41
C ARG A 159 12.49 21.64 3.14
N ASP A 160 11.22 21.76 2.77
CA ASP A 160 10.64 21.08 1.63
C ASP A 160 10.83 21.89 0.35
N THR A 161 10.88 21.17 -0.77
CA THR A 161 10.91 21.68 -2.13
C THR A 161 9.57 21.37 -2.78
N VAL A 162 9.00 22.33 -3.49
CA VAL A 162 7.79 22.13 -4.28
C VAL A 162 7.96 22.67 -5.69
N SER A 163 7.45 21.94 -6.67
CA SER A 163 7.17 22.43 -8.02
C SER A 163 5.69 22.28 -8.32
N MET A 164 5.13 23.20 -9.09
CA MET A 164 3.74 23.16 -9.51
C MET A 164 3.67 23.16 -11.03
N VAL A 165 3.02 22.16 -11.57
CA VAL A 165 2.81 21.96 -13.01
C VAL A 165 1.31 21.85 -13.24
N ALA A 166 0.78 22.64 -14.17
CA ALA A 166 -0.55 22.42 -14.71
C ALA A 166 -0.43 21.87 -16.12
N PHE A 167 -1.28 20.93 -16.52
CA PHE A 167 -1.22 20.35 -17.86
C PHE A 167 -2.59 20.22 -18.51
N ASN A 168 -2.58 20.35 -19.83
CA ASN A 168 -3.67 19.99 -20.74
C ASN A 168 -3.01 19.33 -21.97
N GLU A 169 -3.12 19.90 -23.17
CA GLU A 169 -2.31 19.56 -24.36
C GLU A 169 -0.81 19.79 -24.19
N ARG A 170 -0.43 20.65 -23.24
CA ARG A 170 0.96 20.95 -22.91
C ARG A 170 1.13 21.08 -21.41
N SER A 171 2.34 20.82 -20.93
CA SER A 171 2.73 21.15 -19.55
C SER A 171 3.04 22.64 -19.43
N LEU A 172 2.60 23.24 -18.32
CA LEU A 172 2.89 24.61 -17.91
C LEU A 172 3.45 24.56 -16.48
N VAL A 173 4.70 24.99 -16.32
CA VAL A 173 5.32 25.13 -15.01
C VAL A 173 4.84 26.43 -14.36
N LEU A 174 3.96 26.32 -13.36
CA LEU A 174 3.45 27.46 -12.59
C LEU A 174 4.49 27.98 -11.60
N SER A 175 5.25 27.05 -11.02
CA SER A 175 6.39 27.33 -10.15
C SER A 175 7.44 26.25 -10.35
N PRO A 176 8.66 26.61 -10.76
CA PRO A 176 9.79 25.67 -10.80
C PRO A 176 10.07 25.08 -9.41
N ALA A 177 10.76 23.94 -9.38
CA ALA A 177 11.17 23.30 -8.14
C ALA A 177 12.03 24.23 -7.29
N GLY A 178 11.51 24.60 -6.12
CA GLY A 178 12.18 25.50 -5.18
C GLY A 178 11.72 25.29 -3.74
N ARG A 179 12.53 25.76 -2.78
CA ARG A 179 12.18 25.68 -1.36
C ARG A 179 10.92 26.48 -1.04
N VAL A 180 10.09 25.98 -0.13
CA VAL A 180 8.84 26.63 0.27
C VAL A 180 9.10 27.80 1.22
N VAL A 181 9.63 28.90 0.68
CA VAL A 181 9.93 30.14 1.42
C VAL A 181 8.89 31.25 1.21
N ASN A 182 8.10 31.18 0.13
CA ASN A 182 7.07 32.16 -0.19
C ASN A 182 5.76 31.47 -0.59
N LYS A 183 5.00 30.98 0.41
CA LYS A 183 3.68 30.38 0.19
C LYS A 183 2.68 31.32 -0.50
N PRO A 184 2.61 32.63 -0.17
CA PRO A 184 1.74 33.57 -0.89
C PRO A 184 1.97 33.59 -2.40
N PHE A 185 3.23 33.56 -2.85
CA PHE A 185 3.55 33.47 -4.28
C PHE A 185 2.99 32.19 -4.93
N LEU A 186 3.15 31.04 -4.27
CA LEU A 186 2.61 29.77 -4.77
C LEU A 186 1.07 29.80 -4.86
N PHE A 187 0.41 30.37 -3.85
CA PHE A 187 -1.04 30.55 -3.86
C PHE A 187 -1.54 31.45 -4.98
N GLN A 188 -0.80 32.51 -5.28
CA GLN A 188 -1.11 33.39 -6.41
C GLN A 188 -1.00 32.62 -7.73
N ARG A 189 0.08 31.86 -7.94
CA ARG A 189 0.27 31.07 -9.17
C ARG A 189 -0.83 30.02 -9.36
N LEU A 190 -1.32 29.40 -8.30
CA LEU A 190 -2.47 28.50 -8.38
C LEU A 190 -3.77 29.20 -8.80
N SER A 191 -3.98 30.45 -8.38
CA SER A 191 -5.18 31.22 -8.75
C SER A 191 -5.19 31.73 -10.19
N GLU A 192 -4.04 31.72 -10.87
CA GLU A 192 -3.88 32.17 -12.26
C GLU A 192 -4.24 31.08 -13.28
N VAL A 193 -4.56 29.86 -12.84
CA VAL A 193 -4.85 28.73 -13.73
C VAL A 193 -6.35 28.54 -13.89
N SER A 194 -6.78 28.20 -15.10
CA SER A 194 -8.15 27.84 -15.43
C SER A 194 -8.21 26.56 -16.26
N PRO A 195 -9.32 25.78 -16.16
CA PRO A 195 -9.59 24.63 -17.02
C PRO A 195 -9.73 25.05 -18.50
N ASP A 196 -9.04 24.34 -19.39
CA ASP A 196 -9.10 24.51 -20.85
C ASP A 196 -8.37 23.35 -21.59
N GLY A 197 -8.80 23.05 -22.82
CA GLY A 197 -8.15 22.10 -23.74
C GLY A 197 -8.41 20.63 -23.42
N ILE A 198 -7.66 19.76 -24.10
CA ILE A 198 -7.67 18.29 -23.93
C ILE A 198 -6.52 17.81 -23.02
N THR A 199 -6.42 16.50 -22.78
CA THR A 199 -5.53 15.91 -21.76
C THR A 199 -4.34 15.17 -22.38
N ASP A 200 -3.12 15.72 -22.22
CA ASP A 200 -1.84 15.03 -22.41
C ASP A 200 -1.21 14.71 -21.04
N LEU A 201 -1.61 13.56 -20.50
CA LEU A 201 -1.12 13.06 -19.23
C LEU A 201 0.39 12.82 -19.25
N SER A 202 0.95 12.43 -20.40
CA SER A 202 2.37 12.14 -20.55
C SER A 202 3.23 13.40 -20.39
N ALA A 203 2.78 14.53 -20.95
CA ALA A 203 3.46 15.82 -20.81
C ALA A 203 3.49 16.28 -19.35
N GLY A 204 2.36 16.18 -18.65
CA GLY A 204 2.29 16.52 -17.22
C GLY A 204 3.21 15.65 -16.36
N LEU A 205 3.18 14.33 -16.57
CA LEU A 205 4.01 13.39 -15.84
C LEU A 205 5.51 13.62 -16.07
N LEU A 206 5.93 13.76 -17.33
CA LEU A 206 7.33 13.98 -17.69
C LEU A 206 7.86 15.30 -17.12
N GLU A 207 7.07 16.37 -17.19
CA GLU A 207 7.43 17.65 -16.60
C GLU A 207 7.56 17.55 -15.07
N GLY A 208 6.61 16.89 -14.39
CA GLY A 208 6.70 16.65 -12.95
C GLY A 208 7.97 15.90 -12.56
N ILE A 209 8.32 14.83 -13.28
CA ILE A 209 9.56 14.07 -13.08
C ILE A 209 10.79 14.94 -13.34
N ALA A 210 10.77 15.78 -14.38
CA ALA A 210 11.86 16.69 -14.70
C ALA A 210 12.09 17.73 -13.60
N GLN A 211 11.03 18.32 -13.05
CA GLN A 211 11.11 19.26 -11.94
C GLN A 211 11.73 18.62 -10.69
N ILE A 212 11.30 17.41 -10.31
CA ILE A 212 11.92 16.66 -9.21
C ILE A 212 13.41 16.40 -9.50
N SER A 213 13.74 15.98 -10.71
CA SER A 213 15.11 15.62 -11.11
C SER A 213 16.05 16.82 -11.21
N SER A 214 15.53 18.03 -11.37
CA SER A 214 16.33 19.27 -11.41
C SER A 214 17.00 19.59 -10.06
N GLN A 215 16.49 19.01 -8.97
CA GLN A 215 16.99 19.20 -7.61
C GLN A 215 17.57 17.87 -7.10
N ASN A 216 18.89 17.70 -7.18
CA ASN A 216 19.59 16.48 -6.77
C ASN A 216 20.00 16.48 -5.29
N ALA A 217 19.12 16.94 -4.39
CA ALA A 217 19.39 16.84 -2.96
C ALA A 217 19.17 15.40 -2.46
N GLU A 218 20.19 14.86 -1.80
CA GLU A 218 20.14 13.56 -1.12
C GLU A 218 19.30 13.65 0.17
N GLY A 219 18.80 12.51 0.65
CA GLY A 219 18.00 12.43 1.88
C GLY A 219 16.58 13.03 1.78
N GLN A 220 16.13 13.45 0.59
CA GLN A 220 14.77 13.91 0.35
C GLN A 220 13.87 12.78 -0.13
N VAL A 221 12.62 12.73 0.36
CA VAL A 221 11.57 11.94 -0.28
C VAL A 221 11.19 12.66 -1.57
N LYS A 222 11.33 12.00 -2.72
CA LYS A 222 11.03 12.56 -4.05
C LYS A 222 9.72 11.98 -4.56
N HIS A 223 8.74 12.83 -4.85
CA HIS A 223 7.41 12.35 -5.22
C HIS A 223 6.70 13.26 -6.22
N VAL A 224 6.03 12.63 -7.19
CA VAL A 224 5.09 13.27 -8.11
C VAL A 224 3.68 12.91 -7.68
N LEU A 225 2.85 13.94 -7.47
CA LEU A 225 1.44 13.79 -7.16
C LEU A 225 0.63 14.29 -8.36
N LEU A 226 0.10 13.34 -9.13
CA LEU A 226 -0.65 13.59 -10.34
C LEU A 226 -2.16 13.55 -10.05
N LEU A 227 -2.86 14.64 -10.34
CA LEU A 227 -4.32 14.70 -10.26
C LEU A 227 -4.90 14.84 -11.66
N THR A 228 -5.88 13.99 -11.97
CA THR A 228 -6.56 13.98 -13.26
C THR A 228 -8.00 13.49 -13.12
N ASP A 229 -8.91 14.04 -13.93
CA ASP A 229 -10.25 13.51 -14.13
C ASP A 229 -10.47 12.92 -15.53
N GLY A 230 -9.42 12.95 -16.38
CA GLY A 230 -9.49 12.58 -17.78
C GLY A 230 -8.74 11.30 -18.16
N GLN A 231 -8.98 10.87 -19.39
CA GLN A 231 -8.24 9.81 -20.08
C GLN A 231 -6.99 10.38 -20.75
N ALA A 232 -5.94 9.57 -20.94
CA ALA A 232 -4.79 9.96 -21.75
C ALA A 232 -5.22 10.06 -23.23
N ASN A 233 -5.67 11.25 -23.64
CA ASN A 233 -6.29 11.50 -24.93
C ASN A 233 -5.28 11.87 -26.02
N THR A 234 -4.13 12.43 -25.62
CA THR A 234 -3.05 12.90 -26.50
C THR A 234 -1.68 12.64 -25.91
N GLY A 235 -0.63 12.71 -26.75
CA GLY A 235 0.74 12.39 -26.36
C GLY A 235 0.98 10.87 -26.33
N VAL A 236 1.66 10.38 -25.29
CA VAL A 236 1.80 8.93 -25.06
C VAL A 236 0.52 8.41 -24.43
N THR A 237 -0.31 7.73 -25.21
CA THR A 237 -1.60 7.18 -24.76
C THR A 237 -1.53 5.68 -24.46
N ASP A 238 -0.46 5.00 -24.89
CA ASP A 238 -0.23 3.59 -24.58
C ASP A 238 0.05 3.42 -23.07
N PRO A 239 -0.81 2.67 -22.34
CA PRO A 239 -0.61 2.42 -20.92
C PRO A 239 0.73 1.78 -20.59
N ALA A 240 1.26 0.91 -21.47
CA ALA A 240 2.53 0.24 -21.22
C ALA A 240 3.71 1.24 -21.27
N ALA A 241 3.69 2.15 -22.25
CA ALA A 241 4.69 3.22 -22.35
C ALA A 241 4.62 4.20 -21.16
N LEU A 242 3.41 4.58 -20.73
CA LEU A 242 3.22 5.45 -19.54
C LEU A 242 3.74 4.79 -18.26
N SER A 243 3.39 3.52 -18.03
CA SER A 243 3.94 2.74 -16.91
C SER A 243 5.46 2.65 -16.99
N LYS A 244 6.05 2.55 -18.19
CA LYS A 244 7.51 2.52 -18.33
C LYS A 244 8.19 3.82 -17.90
N ILE A 245 7.55 4.96 -18.14
CA ILE A 245 8.03 6.26 -17.67
C ILE A 245 8.04 6.28 -16.13
N ALA A 246 6.95 5.84 -15.50
CA ALA A 246 6.85 5.75 -14.05
C ALA A 246 7.85 4.76 -13.44
N GLU A 247 8.04 3.57 -14.03
CA GLU A 247 9.07 2.60 -13.63
C GLU A 247 10.48 3.23 -13.67
N THR A 248 10.77 4.01 -14.72
CA THR A 248 12.07 4.67 -14.89
C THR A 248 12.28 5.75 -13.84
N ALA A 249 11.22 6.49 -13.48
CA ALA A 249 11.26 7.45 -12.38
C ALA A 249 11.47 6.74 -11.04
N HIS A 250 10.76 5.62 -10.82
CA HIS A 250 10.86 4.80 -9.63
C HIS A 250 12.28 4.24 -9.43
N ALA A 251 12.93 3.77 -10.50
CA ALA A 251 14.31 3.31 -10.47
C ALA A 251 15.31 4.40 -10.06
N LYS A 252 14.95 5.69 -10.21
CA LYS A 252 15.71 6.86 -9.76
C LYS A 252 15.28 7.35 -8.36
N GLY A 253 14.42 6.61 -7.67
CA GLY A 253 13.89 6.94 -6.34
C GLY A 253 12.82 8.03 -6.35
N ILE A 254 12.13 8.24 -7.48
CA ILE A 254 11.02 9.19 -7.60
C ILE A 254 9.71 8.40 -7.55
N GLY A 255 8.93 8.60 -6.50
CA GLY A 255 7.58 8.01 -6.38
C GLY A 255 6.58 8.73 -7.27
N VAL A 256 5.59 8.01 -7.80
CA VAL A 256 4.46 8.61 -8.54
C VAL A 256 3.15 8.13 -7.94
N SER A 257 2.29 9.04 -7.50
CA SER A 257 0.93 8.74 -7.05
C SER A 257 -0.09 9.47 -7.88
N THR A 258 -1.23 8.83 -8.09
CA THR A 258 -2.29 9.31 -8.98
C THR A 258 -3.58 9.48 -8.18
N LEU A 259 -4.27 10.58 -8.42
CA LEU A 259 -5.60 10.85 -7.88
C LEU A 259 -6.57 10.98 -9.06
N GLY A 260 -7.54 10.08 -9.11
CA GLY A 260 -8.63 10.10 -10.10
C GLY A 260 -9.86 10.74 -9.49
N CYS A 261 -10.42 11.77 -10.13
CA CYS A 261 -11.65 12.43 -9.67
C CYS A 261 -12.83 12.19 -10.61
N GLY A 262 -14.00 11.86 -10.08
CA GLY A 262 -15.23 11.68 -10.87
C GLY A 262 -15.32 10.30 -11.52
N THR A 263 -16.06 10.15 -12.62
CA THR A 263 -16.33 8.81 -13.22
C THR A 263 -15.63 8.57 -14.56
N ASP A 264 -15.03 9.60 -15.15
CA ASP A 264 -14.75 9.63 -16.60
C ASP A 264 -13.26 9.42 -16.94
N PHE A 265 -12.46 8.93 -15.98
CA PHE A 265 -11.04 8.65 -16.17
C PHE A 265 -10.75 7.15 -16.36
N ASN A 266 -9.57 6.84 -16.89
CA ASN A 266 -9.11 5.47 -17.03
C ASN A 266 -8.48 4.98 -15.71
N GLU A 267 -9.29 4.41 -14.82
CA GLU A 267 -8.87 3.91 -13.50
C GLU A 267 -7.73 2.91 -13.60
N LYS A 268 -7.82 1.99 -14.56
CA LYS A 268 -6.79 1.00 -14.79
C LYS A 268 -5.45 1.68 -15.12
N LEU A 269 -5.46 2.68 -15.99
CA LEU A 269 -4.25 3.43 -16.35
C LEU A 269 -3.63 4.13 -15.15
N LEU A 270 -4.43 4.82 -14.33
CA LEU A 270 -3.92 5.54 -13.15
C LEU A 270 -3.38 4.59 -12.09
N THR A 271 -4.04 3.45 -11.91
CA THR A 271 -3.60 2.38 -11.01
C THR A 271 -2.27 1.79 -11.48
N ASP A 272 -2.17 1.43 -12.76
CA ASP A 272 -0.95 0.87 -13.35
C ASP A 272 0.21 1.88 -13.22
N LEU A 273 -0.05 3.17 -13.48
CA LEU A 273 0.95 4.22 -13.40
C LEU A 273 1.47 4.43 -11.97
N ALA A 274 0.58 4.51 -10.98
CA ALA A 274 0.98 4.64 -9.58
C ALA A 274 1.75 3.41 -9.10
N THR A 275 1.30 2.21 -9.48
CA THR A 275 1.96 0.94 -9.14
C THR A 275 3.38 0.90 -9.74
N ALA A 276 3.51 1.20 -11.03
CA ALA A 276 4.80 1.29 -11.72
C ALA A 276 5.73 2.34 -11.11
N GLY A 277 5.17 3.45 -10.62
CA GLY A 277 5.89 4.52 -9.93
C GLY A 277 6.23 4.23 -8.47
N GLY A 278 5.80 3.09 -7.91
CA GLY A 278 5.97 2.76 -6.49
C GLY A 278 5.23 3.73 -5.54
N GLY A 279 4.13 4.32 -6.00
CA GLY A 279 3.21 5.12 -5.21
C GLY A 279 1.81 4.53 -5.17
N ARG A 280 0.79 5.38 -4.98
CA ARG A 280 -0.60 4.96 -4.76
C ARG A 280 -1.56 5.62 -5.73
N TYR A 281 -2.56 4.86 -6.11
CA TYR A 281 -3.74 5.38 -6.76
C TYR A 281 -4.83 5.62 -5.70
N THR A 282 -5.47 6.79 -5.76
CA THR A 282 -6.62 7.12 -4.92
C THR A 282 -7.80 7.51 -5.80
N TYR A 283 -8.88 6.75 -5.67
CA TYR A 283 -10.16 7.10 -6.27
C TYR A 283 -10.89 8.14 -5.41
N VAL A 284 -11.34 9.22 -6.04
CA VAL A 284 -12.11 10.28 -5.41
C VAL A 284 -13.47 10.39 -6.09
N LYS A 285 -14.49 9.85 -5.42
CA LYS A 285 -15.86 9.75 -5.96
C LYS A 285 -16.50 11.11 -6.21
N SER A 286 -16.28 12.07 -5.31
CA SER A 286 -16.83 13.43 -5.40
C SER A 286 -15.71 14.45 -5.26
N SER A 287 -15.75 15.53 -6.06
CA SER A 287 -14.75 16.61 -6.03
C SER A 287 -14.57 17.21 -4.63
N GLU A 288 -15.62 17.25 -3.80
CA GLU A 288 -15.57 17.72 -2.41
C GLU A 288 -14.61 16.89 -1.53
N GLN A 289 -14.35 15.63 -1.89
CA GLN A 289 -13.46 14.73 -1.16
C GLN A 289 -11.99 14.90 -1.57
N LEU A 290 -11.70 15.62 -2.66
CA LEU A 290 -10.32 15.83 -3.14
C LEU A 290 -9.39 16.41 -2.07
N PRO A 291 -9.76 17.47 -1.31
CA PRO A 291 -8.89 18.00 -0.26
C PRO A 291 -8.59 17.01 0.86
N ALA A 292 -9.51 16.07 1.15
CA ALA A 292 -9.26 15.03 2.13
C ALA A 292 -8.29 13.97 1.58
N ALA A 293 -8.52 13.48 0.36
CA ALA A 293 -7.65 12.51 -0.31
C ALA A 293 -6.20 13.03 -0.45
N PHE A 294 -6.04 14.29 -0.87
CA PHE A 294 -4.72 14.93 -0.96
C PHE A 294 -4.01 15.04 0.39
N ARG A 295 -4.73 15.42 1.45
CA ARG A 295 -4.14 15.52 2.79
C ARG A 295 -3.71 14.16 3.32
N GLU A 296 -4.47 13.12 3.04
CA GLU A 296 -4.12 11.76 3.42
C GLU A 296 -2.85 11.29 2.69
N GLU A 297 -2.79 11.52 1.37
CA GLU A 297 -1.62 11.15 0.59
C GLU A 297 -0.38 11.94 1.02
N LEU A 298 -0.51 13.26 1.24
CA LEU A 298 0.56 14.08 1.79
C LEU A 298 0.99 13.58 3.18
N ARG A 299 0.05 13.32 4.10
CA ARG A 299 0.39 12.79 5.44
C ARG A 299 1.25 11.55 5.30
N GLY A 300 0.87 10.65 4.40
CA GLY A 300 1.62 9.45 4.14
C GLY A 300 3.04 9.71 3.63
N LEU A 301 3.23 10.67 2.72
CA LEU A 301 4.56 11.09 2.26
C LEU A 301 5.42 11.69 3.39
N LEU A 302 4.79 12.35 4.36
CA LEU A 302 5.46 12.93 5.53
C LEU A 302 5.76 11.92 6.65
N GLU A 303 5.32 10.67 6.48
CA GLU A 303 5.46 9.56 7.44
C GLU A 303 6.31 8.42 6.87
N VAL A 304 7.02 8.66 5.76
CA VAL A 304 7.94 7.70 5.16
C VAL A 304 9.08 7.36 6.12
N VAL A 305 9.21 6.08 6.46
CA VAL A 305 10.26 5.53 7.32
C VAL A 305 11.32 4.75 6.54
N ALA A 306 11.00 4.36 5.29
CA ALA A 306 11.93 3.65 4.41
C ALA A 306 11.65 4.00 2.95
N GLN A 307 12.71 4.26 2.20
CA GLN A 307 12.64 4.55 0.77
C GLN A 307 13.17 3.37 -0.05
N ASN A 308 12.74 3.27 -1.31
CA ASN A 308 13.24 2.29 -2.29
C ASN A 308 13.25 0.84 -1.76
N VAL A 309 12.22 0.49 -1.00
CA VAL A 309 12.05 -0.82 -0.39
C VAL A 309 11.90 -1.86 -1.51
N ARG A 310 12.77 -2.86 -1.49
CA ARG A 310 12.74 -4.00 -2.40
C ARG A 310 12.78 -5.30 -1.60
N LEU A 311 11.85 -6.20 -1.90
CA LEU A 311 11.80 -7.54 -1.35
C LEU A 311 12.28 -8.54 -2.39
N LYS A 312 13.33 -9.29 -2.07
CA LYS A 312 13.87 -10.36 -2.91
C LYS A 312 13.73 -11.68 -2.17
N ILE A 313 13.08 -12.66 -2.79
CA ILE A 313 12.86 -13.99 -2.22
C ILE A 313 13.49 -15.00 -3.17
N PHE A 314 14.35 -15.87 -2.66
CA PHE A 314 15.00 -16.87 -3.50
C PHE A 314 15.15 -18.20 -2.77
N VAL A 315 15.04 -19.29 -3.53
CA VAL A 315 15.26 -20.63 -2.99
C VAL A 315 16.75 -20.89 -2.98
N LYS A 316 17.33 -20.99 -1.79
CA LYS A 316 18.76 -21.26 -1.58
C LYS A 316 19.08 -22.72 -1.86
N GLN A 317 18.17 -23.64 -1.54
CA GLN A 317 18.34 -25.07 -1.75
C GLN A 317 17.00 -25.79 -1.91
N GLY A 318 16.98 -26.86 -2.71
CA GLY A 318 16.01 -27.94 -2.56
C GLY A 318 14.64 -27.76 -3.22
N GLY A 319 14.46 -26.77 -4.08
CA GLY A 319 13.19 -26.56 -4.78
C GLY A 319 13.17 -25.30 -5.63
N ALA A 320 11.96 -24.89 -6.01
CA ALA A 320 11.71 -23.64 -6.73
C ALA A 320 10.36 -23.05 -6.32
N ILE A 321 10.16 -21.76 -6.60
CA ILE A 321 8.88 -21.08 -6.44
C ILE A 321 7.97 -21.55 -7.58
N SER A 322 6.84 -22.19 -7.25
CA SER A 322 5.89 -22.71 -8.24
C SER A 322 4.67 -21.82 -8.46
N LYS A 323 4.35 -20.94 -7.49
CA LYS A 323 3.27 -19.95 -7.60
C LYS A 323 3.66 -18.72 -6.80
N VAL A 324 3.40 -17.53 -7.35
CA VAL A 324 3.32 -16.29 -6.58
C VAL A 324 1.85 -15.94 -6.56
N TYR A 325 1.24 -15.89 -5.38
CA TYR A 325 -0.17 -15.55 -5.28
C TYR A 325 -0.38 -14.13 -5.77
N GLY A 326 -1.46 -13.94 -6.50
CA GLY A 326 -1.76 -12.65 -7.08
C GLY A 326 -0.87 -12.25 -8.26
N GLN A 327 -0.25 -13.20 -8.97
CA GLN A 327 0.50 -12.95 -10.21
C GLN A 327 0.23 -14.06 -11.25
N PRO A 328 -0.05 -13.74 -12.53
CA PRO A 328 -0.24 -14.73 -13.58
C PRO A 328 1.13 -15.17 -14.11
N TRP A 329 1.82 -16.06 -13.39
CA TRP A 329 3.04 -16.69 -13.89
C TRP A 329 3.03 -18.21 -13.71
N PRO A 330 3.13 -19.00 -14.81
CA PRO A 330 3.11 -20.46 -14.74
C PRO A 330 4.51 -21.11 -14.72
N GLN A 331 5.59 -20.42 -14.34
CA GLN A 331 6.95 -20.98 -14.42
C GLN A 331 7.63 -21.10 -13.05
N LEU A 332 8.43 -22.16 -12.88
CA LEU A 332 9.26 -22.39 -11.69
C LEU A 332 10.37 -21.33 -11.62
N LEU A 333 10.32 -20.46 -10.61
CA LEU A 333 11.29 -19.38 -10.45
C LEU A 333 12.30 -19.71 -9.33
N PRO A 334 13.62 -19.52 -9.56
CA PRO A 334 14.61 -19.60 -8.49
C PRO A 334 14.58 -18.36 -7.58
N THR A 335 14.05 -17.24 -8.08
CA THR A 335 14.04 -15.94 -7.41
C THR A 335 12.81 -15.14 -7.83
N PHE A 336 12.23 -14.42 -6.88
CA PHE A 336 11.16 -13.45 -7.05
C PHE A 336 11.61 -12.10 -6.45
N GLU A 337 11.38 -11.01 -7.17
CA GLU A 337 11.68 -9.65 -6.70
C GLU A 337 10.43 -8.79 -6.80
N LEU A 338 10.14 -8.05 -5.72
CA LEU A 338 9.03 -7.13 -5.61
C LEU A 338 9.55 -5.74 -5.18
N PRO A 339 9.52 -4.74 -6.07
CA PRO A 339 9.67 -3.35 -5.66
C PRO A 339 8.43 -2.92 -4.88
N ILE A 340 8.59 -2.59 -3.60
CA ILE A 340 7.52 -2.10 -2.72
C ILE A 340 7.46 -0.56 -2.79
N GLY A 341 8.60 0.09 -2.98
CA GLY A 341 8.72 1.54 -3.02
C GLY A 341 8.88 2.17 -1.65
N ASN A 342 8.10 3.19 -1.32
CA ASN A 342 8.23 3.87 -0.02
C ASN A 342 7.30 3.24 1.02
N LEU A 343 7.82 2.98 2.21
CA LEU A 343 7.04 2.46 3.34
C LEU A 343 6.82 3.56 4.36
N ARG A 344 5.56 3.76 4.75
CA ARG A 344 5.13 4.75 5.76
C ARG A 344 5.08 4.10 7.14
N ALA A 345 5.11 4.90 8.20
CA ALA A 345 4.95 4.41 9.56
C ALA A 345 3.63 3.62 9.73
N GLY A 346 3.68 2.51 10.47
CA GLY A 346 2.56 1.60 10.70
C GLY A 346 2.16 0.73 9.51
N GLU A 347 2.76 0.91 8.34
CA GLU A 347 2.47 0.09 7.17
C GLU A 347 3.01 -1.32 7.28
N ARG A 348 2.20 -2.25 6.80
CA ARG A 348 2.44 -3.68 6.82
C ARG A 348 2.05 -4.25 5.47
N GLY A 349 2.71 -5.33 5.09
CA GLY A 349 2.38 -6.05 3.87
C GLY A 349 2.95 -7.44 3.90
N PHE A 350 2.52 -8.27 2.96
CA PHE A 350 3.01 -9.62 2.84
C PHE A 350 3.00 -10.10 1.39
N VAL A 351 3.80 -11.13 1.12
CA VAL A 351 3.82 -11.88 -0.14
C VAL A 351 3.59 -13.34 0.18
N MET A 352 2.71 -13.97 -0.59
CA MET A 352 2.39 -15.39 -0.44
C MET A 352 2.86 -16.16 -1.67
N LEU A 353 3.53 -17.30 -1.43
CA LEU A 353 4.18 -18.10 -2.46
C LEU A 353 3.88 -19.59 -2.24
N ALA A 354 3.81 -20.36 -3.31
CA ALA A 354 3.92 -21.81 -3.25
C ALA A 354 5.33 -22.23 -3.70
N LEU A 355 5.89 -23.19 -2.97
CA LEU A 355 7.19 -23.79 -3.21
C LEU A 355 6.99 -25.25 -3.61
N LYS A 356 7.73 -25.67 -4.63
CA LYS A 356 7.79 -27.06 -5.07
C LYS A 356 9.17 -27.64 -4.71
N PRO A 357 9.23 -28.60 -3.76
CA PRO A 357 10.45 -29.34 -3.49
C PRO A 357 10.97 -30.07 -4.73
N ALA A 358 12.29 -30.14 -4.88
CA ALA A 358 12.93 -30.82 -6.01
C ALA A 358 12.96 -32.35 -5.85
N ASP A 359 13.15 -32.82 -4.62
CA ASP A 359 13.30 -34.24 -4.28
C ASP A 359 12.50 -34.61 -3.02
N PHE A 360 12.00 -35.84 -3.02
CA PHE A 360 11.27 -36.46 -1.92
C PHE A 360 12.04 -37.67 -1.40
N LYS A 361 13.26 -37.43 -0.90
CA LYS A 361 14.20 -38.46 -0.44
C LYS A 361 14.67 -38.13 0.97
N PRO A 362 15.07 -39.14 1.78
CA PRO A 362 15.64 -38.88 3.11
C PRO A 362 16.78 -37.85 3.05
N ARG A 363 16.78 -36.90 3.99
CA ARG A 363 17.71 -35.76 4.07
C ARG A 363 17.54 -34.68 2.98
N ALA A 364 16.55 -34.79 2.10
CA ALA A 364 16.16 -33.66 1.28
C ALA A 364 15.58 -32.56 2.18
N ALA A 365 15.87 -31.31 1.85
CA ALA A 365 15.36 -30.15 2.55
C ALA A 365 15.26 -28.98 1.59
N ILE A 366 14.37 -28.04 1.89
CA ILE A 366 14.19 -26.80 1.15
C ILE A 366 14.47 -25.61 2.06
N GLU A 367 15.33 -24.72 1.58
CA GLU A 367 15.70 -23.48 2.28
C GLU A 367 15.36 -22.30 1.38
N VAL A 368 14.57 -21.36 1.89
CA VAL A 368 14.19 -20.13 1.20
C VAL A 368 14.63 -18.93 2.00
N VAL A 369 15.20 -17.93 1.33
CA VAL A 369 15.67 -16.69 1.95
C VAL A 369 14.85 -15.52 1.40
N ALA A 370 14.28 -14.74 2.31
CA ALA A 370 13.67 -13.46 2.01
C ALA A 370 14.61 -12.34 2.46
N LYS A 371 14.96 -11.42 1.56
CA LYS A 371 15.84 -10.29 1.76
C LYS A 371 15.11 -9.00 1.44
N LEU A 372 14.96 -8.12 2.43
CA LEU A 372 14.41 -6.78 2.29
C LEU A 372 15.55 -5.76 2.28
N THR A 373 15.62 -4.92 1.26
CA THR A 373 16.60 -3.83 1.17
C THR A 373 15.89 -2.50 1.04
N TYR A 374 16.34 -1.47 1.75
CA TYR A 374 15.74 -0.13 1.69
C TYR A 374 16.76 0.95 2.05
N ASP A 375 16.49 2.19 1.66
CA ASP A 375 17.28 3.36 2.03
C ASP A 375 16.63 4.03 3.25
N SER A 376 17.42 4.29 4.29
CA SER A 376 16.99 5.00 5.50
C SER A 376 16.85 6.50 5.20
N PRO A 377 15.67 7.12 5.37
CA PRO A 377 15.53 8.56 5.13
C PRO A 377 16.35 9.42 6.11
N GLU A 378 16.63 8.90 7.30
CA GLU A 378 17.35 9.63 8.36
C GLU A 378 18.87 9.59 8.15
N THR A 379 19.42 8.42 7.79
CA THR A 379 20.87 8.22 7.67
C THR A 379 21.37 8.22 6.22
N SER A 380 20.45 8.16 5.24
CA SER A 380 20.76 7.92 3.81
C SER A 380 21.52 6.62 3.54
N GLU A 381 21.59 5.71 4.52
CA GLU A 381 22.24 4.42 4.38
C GLU A 381 21.29 3.37 3.81
N ARG A 382 21.84 2.50 2.96
CA ARG A 382 21.15 1.29 2.48
C ARG A 382 21.16 0.22 3.56
N ILE A 383 20.00 -0.11 4.11
CA ILE A 383 19.82 -1.17 5.10
C ILE A 383 19.37 -2.46 4.40
N THR A 384 19.88 -3.60 4.88
CA THR A 384 19.46 -4.94 4.45
C THR A 384 18.99 -5.76 5.65
N ARG A 385 17.81 -6.38 5.53
CA ARG A 385 17.30 -7.40 6.43
C ARG A 385 17.11 -8.70 5.68
N ALA A 386 17.39 -9.83 6.31
CA ALA A 386 17.18 -11.14 5.72
C ALA A 386 16.66 -12.13 6.76
N VAL A 387 15.75 -13.00 6.34
CA VAL A 387 15.23 -14.13 7.11
C VAL A 387 15.20 -15.36 6.23
N SER A 388 15.42 -16.53 6.83
CA SER A 388 15.36 -17.83 6.15
C SER A 388 14.23 -18.67 6.72
N ALA A 389 13.56 -19.42 5.86
CA ALA A 389 12.61 -20.46 6.24
C ALA A 389 13.11 -21.81 5.72
N HIS A 390 12.96 -22.85 6.52
CA HIS A 390 13.51 -24.18 6.27
C HIS A 390 12.43 -25.24 6.49
N ALA A 391 12.38 -26.23 5.61
CA ALA A 391 11.56 -27.43 5.81
C ALA A 391 12.31 -28.68 5.37
N ASP A 392 12.13 -29.76 6.14
CA ASP A 392 12.79 -31.04 5.90
C ASP A 392 11.84 -32.06 5.27
N PHE A 393 12.38 -32.94 4.43
CA PHE A 393 11.64 -34.09 3.96
C PHE A 393 11.40 -35.08 5.10
N SER A 394 10.15 -35.46 5.31
CA SER A 394 9.75 -36.52 6.23
C SER A 394 9.19 -37.71 5.45
N ALA A 395 9.82 -38.87 5.60
CA ALA A 395 9.35 -40.11 4.98
C ALA A 395 8.08 -40.69 5.64
N GLY A 396 7.68 -40.15 6.79
CA GLY A 396 6.56 -40.67 7.58
C GLY A 396 5.19 -40.23 7.05
N ALA A 397 4.21 -41.13 7.15
CA ALA A 397 2.78 -40.85 6.94
C ALA A 397 2.10 -40.16 8.15
N GLY A 398 2.90 -39.65 9.11
CA GLY A 398 2.39 -38.95 10.28
C GLY A 398 1.79 -37.59 9.92
N THR A 399 0.83 -37.14 10.72
CA THR A 399 0.24 -35.80 10.57
C THR A 399 1.34 -34.74 10.70
N ILE A 400 1.60 -34.03 9.61
CA ILE A 400 2.51 -32.88 9.62
C ILE A 400 1.71 -31.70 10.20
N GLU A 401 2.17 -31.15 11.32
CA GLU A 401 1.53 -29.99 11.92
C GLU A 401 1.58 -28.80 10.95
N ALA A 402 0.40 -28.28 10.62
CA ALA A 402 0.25 -27.17 9.71
C ALA A 402 0.20 -25.84 10.47
N ASN A 403 0.89 -24.83 9.95
CA ASN A 403 0.68 -23.46 10.36
C ASN A 403 -0.70 -23.01 9.83
N GLU A 404 -1.67 -22.94 10.73
CA GLU A 404 -3.06 -22.64 10.39
C GLU A 404 -3.20 -21.24 9.77
N GLU A 405 -2.46 -20.23 10.24
CA GLU A 405 -2.50 -18.87 9.67
C GLU A 405 -2.09 -18.88 8.19
N VAL A 406 -0.97 -19.51 7.86
CA VAL A 406 -0.44 -19.57 6.49
C VAL A 406 -1.40 -20.35 5.59
N THR A 407 -1.99 -21.43 6.10
CA THR A 407 -2.92 -22.28 5.35
C THR A 407 -4.25 -21.57 5.08
N LEU A 408 -4.82 -20.88 6.09
CA LEU A 408 -6.05 -20.11 5.93
C LEU A 408 -5.85 -18.91 5.00
N CYS A 409 -4.72 -18.22 5.12
CA CYS A 409 -4.36 -17.12 4.24
C CYS A 409 -4.25 -17.59 2.77
N ALA A 410 -3.59 -18.74 2.53
CA ALA A 410 -3.51 -19.33 1.19
C ALA A 410 -4.90 -19.65 0.62
N ALA A 411 -5.77 -20.26 1.43
CA ALA A 411 -7.11 -20.64 1.00
C ALA A 411 -7.97 -19.42 0.59
N VAL A 412 -7.84 -18.31 1.32
CA VAL A 412 -8.48 -17.03 0.95
C VAL A 412 -7.93 -16.53 -0.37
N MET A 413 -6.61 -16.48 -0.52
CA MET A 413 -5.98 -15.99 -1.74
C MET A 413 -6.28 -16.89 -2.96
N ASP A 414 -6.33 -18.21 -2.81
CA ASP A 414 -6.74 -19.12 -3.89
C ASP A 414 -8.20 -18.89 -4.31
N ALA A 415 -9.09 -18.63 -3.34
CA ALA A 415 -10.49 -18.29 -3.64
C ALA A 415 -10.62 -16.94 -4.35
N MET A 416 -9.83 -15.94 -3.94
CA MET A 416 -9.76 -14.64 -4.62
C MET A 416 -9.18 -14.76 -6.02
N ASP A 417 -8.14 -15.58 -6.19
CA ASP A 417 -7.53 -15.81 -7.50
C ASP A 417 -8.55 -16.41 -8.47
N LEU A 418 -9.28 -17.43 -8.00
CA LEU A 418 -10.32 -18.09 -8.77
C LEU A 418 -11.50 -17.16 -9.09
N ALA A 419 -11.89 -16.29 -8.15
CA ALA A 419 -12.93 -15.28 -8.35
C ALA A 419 -12.52 -14.25 -9.41
N ALA A 420 -11.28 -13.76 -9.34
CA ALA A 420 -10.71 -12.82 -10.29
C ALA A 420 -10.63 -13.41 -11.71
N GLU A 421 -10.19 -14.67 -11.85
CA GLU A 421 -10.20 -15.37 -13.15
C GLU A 421 -11.63 -15.58 -13.68
N ALA A 422 -12.58 -15.96 -12.82
CA ALA A 422 -13.97 -16.15 -13.21
C ALA A 422 -14.61 -14.85 -13.74
N LEU A 423 -14.31 -13.70 -13.09
CA LEU A 423 -14.73 -12.37 -13.55
C LEU A 423 -14.16 -12.02 -14.92
N GLN A 424 -12.86 -12.25 -15.08
CA GLN A 424 -12.16 -11.90 -16.31
C GLN A 424 -12.67 -12.68 -17.52
N ASP A 425 -12.94 -13.97 -17.34
CA ASP A 425 -13.34 -14.88 -18.42
C ASP A 425 -14.88 -15.01 -18.56
N PHE A 426 -15.64 -14.40 -17.64
CA PHE A 426 -17.10 -14.58 -17.50
C PHE A 426 -17.51 -16.06 -17.41
N ASP A 427 -16.70 -16.87 -16.73
CA ASP A 427 -16.86 -18.32 -16.64
C ASP A 427 -17.74 -18.69 -15.44
N LEU A 428 -18.98 -19.11 -15.72
CA LEU A 428 -19.99 -19.46 -14.72
C LEU A 428 -19.65 -20.69 -13.89
N ASP A 429 -18.88 -21.64 -14.44
CA ASP A 429 -18.47 -22.84 -13.71
C ASP A 429 -17.33 -22.52 -12.75
N ARG A 430 -16.38 -21.69 -13.17
CA ARG A 430 -15.34 -21.15 -12.28
C ARG A 430 -15.93 -20.26 -11.20
N TYR A 431 -16.93 -19.45 -11.55
CA TYR A 431 -17.69 -18.66 -10.58
C TYR A 431 -18.29 -19.56 -9.49
N ALA A 432 -18.95 -20.66 -9.88
CA ALA A 432 -19.55 -21.59 -8.92
C ALA A 432 -18.49 -22.21 -7.99
N LYS A 433 -17.31 -22.52 -8.52
CA LYS A 433 -16.16 -23.02 -7.73
C LYS A 433 -15.60 -21.95 -6.77
N ALA A 434 -15.46 -20.70 -7.22
CA ALA A 434 -15.03 -19.58 -6.38
C ALA A 434 -16.00 -19.40 -5.20
N ARG A 435 -17.31 -19.47 -5.49
CA ARG A 435 -18.35 -19.36 -4.48
C ARG A 435 -18.32 -20.50 -3.46
N ALA A 436 -18.21 -21.74 -3.92
CA ALA A 436 -18.08 -22.89 -3.03
C ALA A 436 -16.85 -22.77 -2.11
N SER A 437 -15.74 -22.27 -2.65
CA SER A 437 -14.51 -22.01 -1.88
C SER A 437 -14.73 -20.91 -0.84
N PHE A 438 -15.42 -19.83 -1.19
CA PHE A 438 -15.79 -18.78 -0.23
C PHE A 438 -16.64 -19.32 0.92
N ASP A 439 -17.73 -20.04 0.61
CA ASP A 439 -18.66 -20.56 1.61
C ASP A 439 -17.95 -21.58 2.54
N GLN A 440 -16.93 -22.29 2.04
CA GLN A 440 -16.08 -23.19 2.81
C GLN A 440 -15.16 -22.46 3.80
N TRP A 441 -14.50 -21.38 3.38
CA TRP A 441 -13.37 -20.81 4.12
C TRP A 441 -13.69 -19.55 4.92
N HIS A 442 -14.61 -18.70 4.46
CA HIS A 442 -14.84 -17.37 5.03
C HIS A 442 -15.13 -17.42 6.55
N GLY A 443 -15.99 -18.35 7.00
CA GLY A 443 -16.33 -18.50 8.41
C GLY A 443 -15.13 -18.87 9.29
N ARG A 444 -14.32 -19.83 8.83
CA ARG A 444 -13.11 -20.31 9.53
C ARG A 444 -12.05 -19.22 9.62
N VAL A 445 -11.79 -18.54 8.51
CA VAL A 445 -10.80 -17.46 8.41
C VAL A 445 -11.19 -16.32 9.35
N ARG A 446 -12.45 -15.88 9.31
CA ARG A 446 -12.97 -14.84 10.19
C ARG A 446 -12.86 -15.23 11.67
N GLN A 447 -13.24 -16.46 12.03
CA GLN A 447 -13.16 -16.94 13.40
C GLN A 447 -11.72 -16.99 13.90
N TYR A 448 -10.79 -17.54 13.10
CA TYR A 448 -9.37 -17.57 13.42
C TYR A 448 -8.81 -16.16 13.61
N ALA A 449 -9.11 -15.24 12.68
CA ALA A 449 -8.64 -13.87 12.71
C ALA A 449 -9.12 -13.12 13.97
N LEU A 450 -10.38 -13.30 14.36
CA LEU A 450 -10.92 -12.72 15.61
C LEU A 450 -10.28 -13.32 16.86
N THR A 451 -10.03 -14.64 16.86
CA THR A 451 -9.47 -15.37 18.01
C THR A 451 -8.01 -14.97 18.27
N HIS A 452 -7.24 -14.76 17.20
CA HIS A 452 -5.81 -14.42 17.27
C HIS A 452 -5.53 -12.93 17.10
N HIS A 453 -6.57 -12.09 17.07
CA HIS A 453 -6.46 -10.64 16.82
C HIS A 453 -5.66 -10.30 15.55
N ASN A 454 -5.79 -11.12 14.51
CA ASN A 454 -5.10 -10.95 13.24
C ASN A 454 -5.91 -10.05 12.31
N GLN A 455 -5.68 -8.74 12.40
CA GLN A 455 -6.38 -7.73 11.59
C GLN A 455 -6.15 -7.92 10.09
N ASP A 456 -4.94 -8.31 9.67
CA ASP A 456 -4.63 -8.50 8.24
C ASP A 456 -5.52 -9.61 7.65
N LEU A 457 -5.57 -10.76 8.31
CA LEU A 457 -6.41 -11.87 7.85
C LEU A 457 -7.91 -11.55 7.93
N LEU A 458 -8.33 -10.71 8.88
CA LEU A 458 -9.71 -10.21 8.95
C LEU A 458 -10.04 -9.30 7.76
N ASN A 459 -9.11 -8.43 7.37
CA ASN A 459 -9.25 -7.56 6.20
C ASN A 459 -9.34 -8.40 4.93
N GLU A 460 -8.50 -9.42 4.77
CA GLU A 460 -8.56 -10.35 3.63
C GLU A 460 -9.90 -11.10 3.57
N ALA A 461 -10.41 -11.56 4.72
CA ALA A 461 -11.73 -12.19 4.77
C ALA A 461 -12.86 -11.23 4.37
N PHE A 462 -12.76 -9.97 4.79
CA PHE A 462 -13.70 -8.92 4.40
C PHE A 462 -13.62 -8.61 2.91
N LEU A 463 -12.42 -8.48 2.34
CA LEU A 463 -12.20 -8.26 0.91
C LEU A 463 -12.77 -9.41 0.10
N LEU A 464 -12.45 -10.67 0.46
CA LEU A 464 -13.03 -11.83 -0.19
C LEU A 464 -14.57 -11.81 -0.12
N LYS A 465 -15.16 -11.46 1.03
CA LYS A 465 -16.62 -11.30 1.15
C LYS A 465 -17.13 -10.24 0.18
N HIS A 466 -16.46 -9.10 0.11
CA HIS A 466 -16.85 -8.01 -0.76
C HIS A 466 -16.82 -8.41 -2.24
N PHE A 467 -15.76 -9.09 -2.72
CA PHE A 467 -15.72 -9.66 -4.07
C PHE A 467 -16.89 -10.59 -4.35
N MET A 468 -17.26 -11.41 -3.36
CA MET A 468 -18.38 -12.33 -3.53
C MET A 468 -19.73 -11.62 -3.61
N GLU A 469 -19.88 -10.46 -2.96
CA GLU A 469 -21.06 -9.61 -3.08
C GLU A 469 -21.12 -8.92 -4.45
N GLU A 470 -19.99 -8.42 -4.97
CA GLU A 470 -19.91 -7.87 -6.33
C GLU A 470 -20.26 -8.91 -7.40
N LEU A 471 -19.69 -10.10 -7.26
CA LEU A 471 -20.00 -11.27 -8.08
C LEU A 471 -21.50 -11.58 -8.12
N GLN A 472 -22.18 -11.43 -6.98
CA GLN A 472 -23.64 -11.63 -6.88
C GLN A 472 -24.44 -10.49 -7.50
N ALA A 473 -23.98 -9.24 -7.39
CA ALA A 473 -24.66 -8.08 -7.97
C ALA A 473 -24.78 -8.20 -9.50
N ILE A 474 -23.79 -8.82 -10.15
CA ILE A 474 -23.81 -9.16 -11.59
C ILE A 474 -24.96 -10.15 -11.94
N ARG A 475 -25.54 -10.84 -10.95
CA ARG A 475 -26.55 -11.90 -11.10
C ARG A 475 -27.96 -11.56 -10.59
N GLY A 476 -28.23 -10.32 -10.15
CA GLY A 476 -29.54 -9.93 -9.61
C GLY A 476 -30.71 -10.12 -10.61
N PRO A 477 -31.97 -10.19 -10.15
CA PRO A 477 -33.14 -10.34 -11.04
C PRO A 477 -33.34 -9.17 -12.02
N ASP A 478 -32.72 -8.01 -11.75
CA ASP A 478 -32.64 -6.85 -12.65
C ASP A 478 -31.33 -6.82 -13.47
N ALA A 479 -30.50 -7.87 -13.40
CA ALA A 479 -29.29 -7.96 -14.20
C ALA A 479 -29.65 -8.12 -15.69
N PRO A 480 -29.00 -7.38 -16.61
CA PRO A 480 -29.25 -7.56 -18.03
C PRO A 480 -28.97 -9.02 -18.43
N PRO A 481 -29.75 -9.57 -19.39
CA PRO A 481 -29.59 -10.96 -19.82
C PRO A 481 -28.13 -11.23 -20.25
N LEU A 482 -27.67 -12.44 -19.95
CA LEU A 482 -26.27 -12.87 -20.06
C LEU A 482 -25.62 -12.46 -21.40
N LEU A 483 -24.45 -11.82 -21.28
CA LEU A 483 -23.48 -11.50 -22.33
C LEU A 483 -22.98 -12.73 -23.13
N SER A 484 -23.33 -13.95 -22.72
CA SER A 484 -22.96 -15.18 -23.42
C SER A 484 -23.69 -15.33 -24.76
N ASP A 485 -24.95 -14.90 -24.85
CA ASP A 485 -25.74 -15.01 -26.08
C ASP A 485 -25.31 -13.95 -27.12
N THR A 486 -24.84 -12.78 -26.67
CA THR A 486 -24.35 -11.69 -27.51
C THR A 486 -22.90 -11.84 -27.96
N ARG A 487 -22.05 -12.59 -27.22
CA ARG A 487 -20.66 -12.86 -27.65
C ARG A 487 -20.59 -13.68 -28.94
N GLY A 488 -21.57 -14.55 -29.19
CA GLY A 488 -21.67 -15.29 -30.45
C GLY A 488 -22.03 -14.41 -31.66
N GLN A 489 -22.49 -13.18 -31.46
CA GLN A 489 -23.02 -12.30 -32.51
C GLN A 489 -22.13 -11.08 -32.79
N ILE A 490 -21.14 -10.79 -31.94
CA ILE A 490 -20.28 -9.62 -32.06
C ILE A 490 -18.86 -10.06 -32.45
N GLU A 491 -18.54 -9.94 -33.74
CA GLU A 491 -17.27 -10.44 -34.33
C GLU A 491 -16.04 -9.60 -33.93
N LYS A 492 -16.21 -8.37 -33.41
CA LYS A 492 -15.11 -7.45 -33.11
C LYS A 492 -15.09 -6.99 -31.65
N GLN A 493 -13.91 -7.06 -31.04
CA GLN A 493 -13.63 -6.66 -29.65
C GLN A 493 -14.04 -5.21 -29.33
N SER A 494 -13.93 -4.30 -30.32
CA SER A 494 -14.31 -2.88 -30.17
C SER A 494 -15.81 -2.67 -29.98
N ASP A 495 -16.62 -3.51 -30.63
CA ASP A 495 -18.08 -3.39 -30.60
C ASP A 495 -18.63 -3.95 -29.28
N TYR A 496 -17.92 -4.92 -28.70
CA TYR A 496 -18.17 -5.43 -27.36
C TYR A 496 -17.83 -4.40 -26.26
N GLN A 497 -16.74 -3.64 -26.42
CA GLN A 497 -16.39 -2.55 -25.49
C GLN A 497 -17.40 -1.39 -25.55
N ASN A 498 -17.85 -1.01 -26.74
CA ASN A 498 -18.92 -0.02 -26.90
C ASN A 498 -20.27 -0.51 -26.34
N TYR A 499 -20.57 -1.79 -26.49
CA TYR A 499 -21.76 -2.43 -25.90
C TYR A 499 -21.72 -2.41 -24.36
N GLN A 500 -20.56 -2.66 -23.74
CA GLN A 500 -20.38 -2.56 -22.29
C GLN A 500 -20.55 -1.13 -21.78
N LEU A 501 -20.01 -0.14 -22.49
CA LEU A 501 -20.17 1.29 -22.17
C LEU A 501 -21.64 1.73 -22.21
N LEU A 502 -22.37 1.35 -23.26
CA LEU A 502 -23.79 1.66 -23.42
C LEU A 502 -24.67 0.99 -22.36
N HIS A 503 -24.37 -0.26 -21.99
CA HIS A 503 -25.17 -0.95 -20.97
C HIS A 503 -24.87 -0.49 -19.54
N HIS A 504 -23.64 -0.08 -19.23
CA HIS A 504 -23.30 0.48 -17.92
C HIS A 504 -24.03 1.81 -17.66
N GLN A 505 -24.28 2.62 -18.70
CA GLN A 505 -25.07 3.86 -18.60
C GLN A 505 -26.55 3.61 -18.28
N VAL A 506 -27.13 2.50 -18.74
CA VAL A 506 -28.55 2.17 -18.49
C VAL A 506 -28.78 1.67 -17.06
N THR A 507 -27.79 1.01 -16.45
CA THR A 507 -27.88 0.50 -15.07
C THR A 507 -27.73 1.60 -14.01
N GLN A 508 -27.18 2.77 -14.35
CA GLN A 508 -27.05 3.90 -13.41
C GLN A 508 -28.22 4.90 -13.46
N ALA A 509 -29.13 4.76 -14.43
CA ALA A 509 -30.28 5.66 -14.60
C ALA A 509 -31.61 5.09 -14.05
N LYS A 510 -31.56 3.98 -13.32
CA LYS A 510 -32.69 3.39 -12.57
C LYS A 510 -32.28 3.18 -11.13
#